data_AF-A0AAU1I8V8-F1
#
_entry.id   AF-A0AAU1I8V8-F1
#
_cell.length_a   1.000
_cell.length_b   1.000
_cell.length_c   1.000
_cell.angle_alpha   90.00
_cell.angle_beta   90.00
_cell.angle_gamma   90.00
#
_symmetry.space_group_name_H-M   'P 1'
#
loop_
_entity.id
_entity.type
_entity.pdbx_description
1 polymer ?
#
loop_
_entity_poly.entity_id
_entity_poly.type
_entity_poly.pdbx_seq_one_letter_code
_entity_poly.pdbx_strand_id
1 'polypeptide(L)'
;MSDRHFIRPGQGGDRDVFEYAVLRVVPRVERGECINAGVLVYCRAKSYVAARTHLDETRLRALDPDADVAGVRAALGAVEGVCAGGDAAGQAAGDDPGRRFRWLIAPRSTIVQPGPVHTGLTADPAAETERLLDLLVR
;
A
#
# COMPACT_ATOMS: atom_id res chain seq x y z
N MET A 1 -16.82 -14.44 -42.22
CA MET A 1 -15.65 -13.62 -41.81
C MET A 1 -16.21 -12.23 -41.49
N SER A 2 -16.32 -11.74 -40.26
CA SER A 2 -15.62 -12.03 -39.03
C SER A 2 -16.62 -11.85 -37.87
N ASP A 3 -16.89 -12.94 -37.16
CA ASP A 3 -17.73 -12.94 -35.96
C ASP A 3 -16.87 -12.35 -34.83
N ARG A 4 -17.04 -11.06 -34.56
CA ARG A 4 -16.32 -10.37 -33.49
C ARG A 4 -16.92 -10.83 -32.18
N HIS A 5 -16.22 -11.77 -31.56
CA HIS A 5 -16.45 -12.22 -30.19
C HIS A 5 -16.41 -11.01 -29.24
N PHE A 6 -17.57 -10.39 -28.98
CA PHE A 6 -17.74 -9.48 -27.86
C PHE A 6 -17.67 -10.34 -26.61
N ILE A 7 -16.52 -10.35 -25.94
CA ILE A 7 -16.40 -10.86 -24.58
C ILE A 7 -17.35 -10.01 -23.74
N ARG A 8 -18.52 -10.56 -23.40
CA ARG A 8 -19.36 -10.02 -22.33
C ARG A 8 -18.47 -9.90 -21.09
N PRO A 9 -18.38 -8.75 -20.40
CA PRO A 9 -17.79 -8.74 -19.07
C PRO A 9 -18.60 -9.75 -18.26
N GLY A 10 -17.91 -10.74 -17.70
CA GLY A 10 -18.52 -11.82 -16.96
C GLY A 10 -19.44 -11.25 -15.88
N GLN A 11 -20.70 -11.69 -15.88
CA GLN A 11 -21.50 -11.62 -14.67
C GLN A 11 -20.82 -12.55 -13.65
N GLY A 12 -20.15 -11.95 -12.66
CA GLY A 12 -19.31 -12.67 -11.71
C GLY A 12 -19.07 -11.89 -10.43
N GLY A 13 -20.09 -11.80 -9.58
CA GLY A 13 -19.97 -11.53 -8.14
C GLY A 13 -20.02 -10.06 -7.71
N ASP A 14 -20.58 -9.82 -6.53
CA ASP A 14 -20.69 -8.56 -5.78
C ASP A 14 -19.32 -7.98 -5.33
N ARG A 15 -18.26 -8.17 -6.13
CA ARG A 15 -16.87 -7.90 -5.77
C ARG A 15 -16.12 -7.21 -6.90
N ASP A 16 -15.40 -6.16 -6.53
CA ASP A 16 -14.56 -5.35 -7.41
C ASP A 16 -13.09 -5.77 -7.31
N VAL A 17 -12.33 -5.58 -8.40
CA VAL A 17 -10.88 -5.77 -8.40
C VAL A 17 -10.21 -4.67 -7.57
N PHE A 18 -9.26 -5.07 -6.75
CA PHE A 18 -8.36 -4.16 -6.05
C PHE A 18 -6.91 -4.59 -6.26
N GLU A 19 -6.00 -3.63 -6.10
CA GLU A 19 -4.56 -3.79 -6.07
C GLU A 19 -4.07 -3.51 -4.66
N TYR A 20 -3.05 -4.24 -4.21
CA TYR A 20 -2.39 -3.93 -2.95
C TYR A 20 -0.88 -4.15 -3.01
N ALA A 21 -0.15 -3.44 -2.15
CA ALA A 21 1.26 -3.63 -1.91
C ALA A 21 1.54 -3.58 -0.41
N VAL A 22 2.49 -4.38 0.07
CA VAL A 22 2.96 -4.32 1.45
C VAL A 22 4.01 -3.23 1.57
N LEU A 23 3.90 -2.37 2.58
CA LEU A 23 4.94 -1.42 2.96
C LEU A 23 5.94 -2.15 3.85
N ARG A 24 7.21 -2.12 3.45
CA ARG A 24 8.32 -2.76 4.17
C ARG A 24 9.22 -1.69 4.77
N VAL A 25 9.72 -1.95 5.97
CA VAL A 25 10.76 -1.13 6.61
C VAL A 25 12.08 -1.89 6.49
N VAL A 26 13.04 -1.26 5.83
CA VAL A 26 14.42 -1.71 5.62
C VAL A 26 15.34 -0.82 6.45
N PRO A 27 15.59 -1.14 7.74
CA PRO A 27 16.35 -0.25 8.62
C PRO A 27 17.76 0.04 8.10
N ARG A 28 18.40 -0.94 7.44
CA ARG A 28 19.67 -0.76 6.72
C ARG A 28 19.54 -1.21 5.27
N VAL A 29 19.45 -0.24 4.38
CA VAL A 29 19.26 -0.47 2.94
C VAL A 29 20.34 -1.38 2.34
N GLU A 30 21.59 -1.23 2.77
CA GLU A 30 22.73 -2.04 2.30
C GLU A 30 22.63 -3.52 2.67
N ARG A 31 21.94 -3.85 3.79
CA ARG A 31 21.74 -5.25 4.22
C ARG A 31 20.48 -5.86 3.62
N GLY A 32 19.49 -5.03 3.28
CA GLY A 32 18.25 -5.45 2.63
C GLY A 32 17.27 -6.24 3.52
N GLU A 33 17.59 -6.46 4.81
CA GLU A 33 16.65 -7.06 5.76
C GLU A 33 15.47 -6.13 5.99
N CYS A 34 14.28 -6.72 6.13
CA CYS A 34 13.08 -5.93 6.26
C CYS A 34 12.02 -6.59 7.14
N ILE A 35 11.13 -5.76 7.67
CA ILE A 35 9.86 -6.17 8.26
C ILE A 35 8.71 -5.55 7.49
N ASN A 36 7.57 -6.23 7.45
CA ASN A 36 6.33 -5.61 7.00
C ASN A 36 5.89 -4.59 8.05
N ALA A 37 5.41 -3.42 7.61
CA ALA A 37 4.99 -2.33 8.49
C ALA A 37 3.71 -1.64 8.03
N GLY A 38 3.09 -2.11 6.96
CA GLY A 38 1.81 -1.59 6.49
C GLY A 38 1.36 -2.21 5.20
N VAL A 39 0.18 -1.80 4.76
CA VAL A 39 -0.42 -2.18 3.48
C VAL A 39 -0.97 -0.95 2.80
N LEU A 40 -0.85 -0.90 1.48
CA LEU A 40 -1.44 0.10 0.61
C LEU A 40 -2.44 -0.62 -0.30
N VAL A 41 -3.69 -0.17 -0.29
CA VAL A 41 -4.79 -0.76 -1.08
C VAL A 41 -5.37 0.30 -2.00
N TYR A 42 -5.61 -0.09 -3.25
CA TYR A 42 -6.27 0.73 -4.26
C TYR A 42 -7.38 -0.07 -4.95
N CYS A 43 -8.59 0.49 -4.99
CA CYS A 43 -9.71 -0.07 -5.72
C CYS A 43 -10.27 1.00 -6.66
N ARG A 44 -10.01 0.85 -7.95
CA ARG A 44 -10.45 1.79 -9.00
C ARG A 44 -11.97 1.92 -9.03
N ALA A 45 -12.69 0.80 -8.97
CA ALA A 45 -14.16 0.78 -9.08
C ALA A 45 -14.84 1.60 -7.95
N LYS A 46 -14.24 1.61 -6.75
CA LYS A 46 -14.71 2.38 -5.61
C LYS A 46 -13.99 3.73 -5.42
N SER A 47 -13.07 4.11 -6.32
CA SER A 47 -12.20 5.28 -6.18
C SER A 47 -11.50 5.36 -4.81
N TYR A 48 -11.14 4.20 -4.28
CA TYR A 48 -10.57 4.05 -2.95
C TYR A 48 -9.06 3.91 -3.04
N VAL A 49 -8.34 4.68 -2.22
CA VAL A 49 -6.93 4.45 -1.92
C VAL A 49 -6.71 4.66 -0.43
N ALA A 50 -6.04 3.73 0.24
CA ALA A 50 -5.67 3.88 1.63
C ALA A 50 -4.38 3.14 1.94
N ALA A 51 -3.61 3.73 2.83
CA ALA A 51 -2.58 3.01 3.57
C ALA A 51 -3.03 2.82 5.01
N ARG A 52 -2.62 1.69 5.58
CA ARG A 52 -2.62 1.45 7.02
C ARG A 52 -1.28 0.90 7.44
N THR A 53 -0.78 1.41 8.55
CA THR A 53 0.55 1.06 9.04
C THR A 53 0.50 0.55 10.48
N HIS A 54 1.45 -0.33 10.78
CA HIS A 54 1.71 -0.81 12.13
C HIS A 54 3.21 -1.08 12.22
N LEU A 55 3.88 -0.44 13.18
CA LEU A 55 5.32 -0.61 13.40
C LEU A 55 5.57 -1.40 14.69
N ASP A 56 6.07 -2.63 14.53
CA ASP A 56 6.64 -3.42 15.62
C ASP A 56 8.08 -2.94 15.88
N GLU A 57 8.24 -2.10 16.89
CA GLU A 57 9.55 -1.53 17.26
C GLU A 57 10.53 -2.58 17.76
N THR A 58 10.04 -3.65 18.37
CA THR A 58 10.88 -4.73 18.89
C THR A 58 11.49 -5.51 17.73
N ARG A 59 10.69 -5.87 16.72
CA ARG A 59 11.21 -6.52 15.50
C ARG A 59 12.14 -5.60 14.72
N LEU A 60 11.83 -4.30 14.63
CA LEU A 60 12.70 -3.32 13.96
C LEU A 60 14.08 -3.26 14.64
N ARG A 61 14.12 -3.08 15.97
CA ARG A 61 15.37 -3.00 16.74
C ARG A 61 16.14 -4.33 16.78
N ALA A 62 15.46 -5.45 16.56
CA ALA A 62 16.13 -6.74 16.42
C ALA A 62 16.94 -6.84 15.10
N LEU A 63 16.51 -6.18 14.03
CA LEU A 63 17.27 -6.10 12.77
C LEU A 63 18.38 -5.06 12.83
N ASP A 64 18.13 -3.92 13.49
CA ASP A 64 19.09 -2.84 13.68
C ASP A 64 18.86 -2.13 15.02
N PRO A 65 19.72 -2.35 16.03
CA PRO A 65 19.58 -1.75 17.35
C PRO A 65 19.53 -0.21 17.34
N ASP A 66 20.15 0.41 16.34
CA ASP A 66 20.25 1.87 16.20
C ASP A 66 19.15 2.47 15.30
N ALA A 67 18.14 1.68 14.91
CA ALA A 67 17.10 2.13 14.00
C ALA A 67 16.37 3.39 14.51
N ASP A 68 16.26 4.41 13.66
CA ASP A 68 15.48 5.63 13.94
C ASP A 68 13.98 5.35 13.86
N VAL A 69 13.42 4.88 14.97
CA VAL A 69 11.99 4.58 15.10
C VAL A 69 11.13 5.80 14.81
N ALA A 70 11.54 6.99 15.24
CA ALA A 70 10.76 8.21 15.05
C ALA A 70 10.69 8.60 13.57
N GLY A 71 11.84 8.57 12.87
CA GLY A 71 11.90 8.77 11.43
C GLY A 71 11.09 7.74 10.64
N VAL A 72 11.13 6.47 11.04
CA VAL A 72 10.30 5.42 10.42
C VAL A 72 8.80 5.70 10.61
N ARG A 73 8.36 6.05 11.82
CA ARG A 73 6.95 6.41 12.08
C ARG A 73 6.52 7.62 11.25
N ALA A 74 7.36 8.65 11.16
CA ALA A 74 7.09 9.82 10.33
C ALA A 74 6.96 9.45 8.85
N ALA A 75 7.85 8.60 8.33
CA ALA A 75 7.80 8.14 6.95
C ALA A 75 6.54 7.30 6.65
N LEU A 76 6.15 6.41 7.57
CA LEU A 76 4.91 5.64 7.47
C LEU A 76 3.67 6.55 7.49
N GLY A 77 3.63 7.52 8.41
CA GLY A 77 2.55 8.51 8.49
C GLY A 77 2.44 9.40 7.25
N ALA A 78 3.57 9.74 6.62
CA ALA A 78 3.55 10.47 5.35
C ALA A 78 2.89 9.66 4.22
N VAL A 79 3.08 8.34 4.18
CA VAL A 79 2.40 7.46 3.21
C VAL A 79 0.89 7.46 3.43
N GLU A 80 0.45 7.39 4.70
CA GLU A 80 -0.97 7.51 5.04
C GLU A 80 -1.56 8.87 4.65
N GLY A 81 -0.82 9.97 4.89
CA GLY A 81 -1.20 11.33 4.50
C GLY A 81 -1.40 11.49 2.99
N VAL A 82 -0.50 10.91 2.17
CA VAL A 82 -0.66 10.90 0.71
C VAL A 82 -1.94 10.18 0.29
N CYS A 83 -2.30 9.08 0.95
CA CYS A 83 -3.55 8.37 0.66
C CYS A 83 -4.79 9.16 1.08
N ALA A 84 -4.74 9.86 2.21
CA ALA A 84 -5.85 10.70 2.68
C ALA A 84 -6.17 11.84 1.69
N GLY A 85 -5.16 12.36 0.99
CA GLY A 85 -5.35 13.46 0.03
C GLY A 85 -5.42 14.82 0.71
N GLY A 86 -5.83 15.85 -0.04
CA GLY A 86 -5.87 17.24 0.46
C GLY A 86 -4.47 17.74 0.85
N ASP A 87 -4.42 18.72 1.76
CA ASP A 87 -3.16 19.35 2.19
C ASP A 87 -2.16 18.34 2.78
N ALA A 88 -2.66 17.24 3.37
CA ALA A 88 -1.84 16.16 3.94
C ALA A 88 -1.07 15.35 2.89
N ALA A 89 -1.49 15.39 1.62
CA ALA A 89 -0.79 14.73 0.51
C ALA A 89 0.32 15.60 -0.11
N GLY A 90 0.50 16.83 0.36
CA GLY A 90 1.55 17.73 -0.11
C GLY A 90 1.50 17.94 -1.62
N GLN A 91 2.60 17.65 -2.32
CA GLN A 91 2.67 17.79 -3.79
C GLN A 91 1.70 16.86 -4.54
N ALA A 92 1.20 15.80 -3.89
CA ALA A 92 0.22 14.87 -4.47
C ALA A 92 -1.24 15.26 -4.16
N ALA A 93 -1.49 16.41 -3.52
CA ALA A 93 -2.84 16.87 -3.15
C ALA A 93 -3.81 16.98 -4.33
N GLY A 94 -3.29 17.34 -5.51
CA GLY A 94 -4.08 17.47 -6.75
C GLY A 94 -4.25 16.18 -7.54
N ASP A 95 -3.69 15.06 -7.08
CA ASP A 95 -3.64 13.81 -7.84
C ASP A 95 -4.83 12.89 -7.53
N ASP A 96 -5.35 12.23 -8.57
CA ASP A 96 -6.40 11.22 -8.41
C ASP A 96 -5.90 10.01 -7.59
N PRO A 97 -6.81 9.22 -6.95
CA PRO A 97 -6.44 8.07 -6.14
C PRO A 97 -5.49 7.07 -6.82
N GLY A 98 -5.66 6.83 -8.12
CA GLY A 98 -4.83 5.90 -8.88
C GLY A 98 -3.43 6.45 -9.11
N ARG A 99 -3.29 7.75 -9.38
CA ARG A 99 -1.98 8.40 -9.51
C ARG A 99 -1.22 8.42 -8.18
N ARG A 100 -1.90 8.68 -7.08
CA ARG A 100 -1.32 8.60 -5.72
C ARG A 100 -0.85 7.19 -5.38
N PHE A 101 -1.67 6.17 -5.67
CA PHE A 101 -1.26 4.77 -5.52
C PHE A 101 0.00 4.46 -6.34
N ARG A 102 -0.01 4.79 -7.64
CA ARG A 102 1.13 4.54 -8.55
C ARG A 102 2.42 5.25 -8.11
N TRP A 103 2.31 6.46 -7.55
CA TRP A 103 3.46 7.17 -7.00
C TRP A 103 4.02 6.48 -5.75
N LEU A 104 3.15 6.00 -4.85
CA LEU A 104 3.55 5.34 -3.61
C LEU A 104 4.22 3.97 -3.82
N ILE A 105 3.80 3.22 -4.84
CA ILE A 105 4.37 1.91 -5.17
C ILE A 105 5.65 1.97 -6.01
N ALA A 106 6.07 3.16 -6.45
CA ALA A 106 7.32 3.29 -7.20
C ALA A 106 8.52 2.85 -6.33
N PRO A 107 9.48 2.07 -6.86
CA PRO A 107 10.67 1.67 -6.11
C PRO A 107 11.44 2.89 -5.57
N ARG A 108 11.87 2.83 -4.30
CA ARG A 108 12.58 3.90 -3.61
C ARG A 108 13.71 3.33 -2.77
N SER A 109 14.90 3.92 -2.86
CA SER A 109 16.05 3.61 -1.99
C SER A 109 15.93 4.31 -0.63
N THR A 110 14.78 4.13 0.02
CA THR A 110 14.46 4.73 1.33
C THR A 110 14.21 3.66 2.37
N ILE A 111 14.17 4.01 3.65
CA ILE A 111 13.91 3.04 4.74
C ILE A 111 12.50 2.42 4.60
N VAL A 112 11.49 3.19 4.19
CA VAL A 112 10.16 2.64 3.86
C VAL A 112 10.09 2.35 2.36
N GLN A 113 9.89 1.09 1.98
CA GLN A 113 9.87 0.64 0.59
C GLN A 113 8.57 -0.11 0.27
N PRO A 114 7.93 0.15 -0.87
CA PRO A 114 6.82 -0.69 -1.32
C PRO A 114 7.33 -2.05 -1.79
N GLY A 115 6.62 -3.11 -1.43
CA GLY A 115 6.78 -4.44 -2.00
C GLY A 115 6.12 -4.58 -3.37
N PRO A 116 6.14 -5.80 -3.96
CA PRO A 116 5.44 -6.10 -5.20
C PRO A 116 3.94 -5.79 -5.09
N VAL A 117 3.34 -5.41 -6.23
CA VAL A 117 1.90 -5.21 -6.34
C VAL A 117 1.22 -6.54 -6.61
N HIS A 118 0.14 -6.78 -5.89
CA HIS A 118 -0.73 -7.95 -6.00
C HIS A 118 -2.16 -7.51 -6.27
N THR A 119 -3.00 -8.42 -6.76
CA THR A 119 -4.41 -8.16 -7.05
C THR A 119 -5.33 -9.09 -6.28
N GLY A 120 -6.55 -8.64 -6.01
CA GLY A 120 -7.60 -9.41 -5.36
C GLY A 120 -8.99 -8.94 -5.75
N LEU A 121 -10.01 -9.57 -5.16
CA LEU A 121 -11.41 -9.22 -5.31
C LEU A 121 -12.02 -8.89 -3.94
N THR A 122 -12.69 -7.75 -3.82
CA THR A 122 -13.33 -7.31 -2.57
C THR A 122 -14.68 -6.65 -2.81
N ALA A 123 -15.62 -6.84 -1.89
CA ALA A 123 -16.87 -6.05 -1.85
C ALA A 123 -16.66 -4.72 -1.10
N ASP A 124 -15.71 -4.68 -0.16
CA ASP A 124 -15.39 -3.52 0.67
C ASP A 124 -13.86 -3.37 0.78
N PRO A 125 -13.27 -2.39 0.05
CA PRO A 125 -11.84 -2.19 0.07
C PRO A 125 -11.32 -1.62 1.41
N ALA A 126 -12.17 -1.00 2.23
CA ALA A 126 -11.78 -0.51 3.55
C ALA A 126 -11.63 -1.67 4.54
N ALA A 127 -12.63 -2.56 4.61
CA ALA A 127 -12.53 -3.78 5.41
C ALA A 127 -11.37 -4.67 4.95
N GLU A 128 -11.12 -4.76 3.64
CA GLU A 128 -10.01 -5.53 3.09
C GLU A 128 -8.65 -4.92 3.47
N THR A 129 -8.56 -3.60 3.61
CA THR A 129 -7.33 -2.92 4.06
C THR A 129 -6.96 -3.34 5.48
N GLU A 130 -7.93 -3.34 6.41
CA GLU A 130 -7.69 -3.80 7.79
C GLU A 130 -7.38 -5.30 7.85
N ARG A 131 -8.11 -6.12 7.08
CA ARG A 131 -7.86 -7.56 6.99
C ARG A 131 -6.43 -7.87 6.51
N LEU A 132 -5.95 -7.16 5.50
CA LEU A 132 -4.59 -7.34 4.97
C LEU A 132 -3.52 -6.85 5.94
N LEU A 133 -3.80 -5.78 6.70
CA LEU A 133 -2.92 -5.31 7.75
C LEU A 133 -2.75 -6.35 8.85
N ASP A 134 -3.87 -6.93 9.32
CA ASP A 134 -3.84 -7.99 10.34
C ASP A 134 -3.16 -9.26 9.82
N LEU A 135 -3.35 -9.62 8.55
CA LEU A 135 -2.77 -10.85 8.00
C LEU A 135 -1.27 -10.74 7.70
N LEU A 136 -0.80 -9.58 7.25
CA LEU A 136 0.53 -9.42 6.67
C LEU A 136 1.51 -8.64 7.55
N VAL A 137 1.02 -7.96 8.59
CA VAL A 137 1.84 -7.04 9.41
C VAL A 137 1.79 -7.39 10.89
N ARG A 138 0.61 -7.59 11.47
CA ARG A 138 0.40 -7.83 12.91
C ARG A 138 0.51 -9.32 13.23
#